data_AF-A0A4Q8QVL3-F1
#
_entry.id   AF-A0A4Q8QVL3-F1
#
_cell.length_a   1.000
_cell.length_b   1.000
_cell.length_c   1.000
_cell.angle_alpha   90.00
_cell.angle_beta   90.00
_cell.angle_gamma   90.00
#
_symmetry.space_group_name_H-M   'P 1'
#
loop_
_entity.id
_entity.type
_entity.pdbx_description
1 polymer ?
#
loop_
_entity_poly.entity_id
_entity_poly.type
_entity_poly.pdbx_seq_one_letter_code
_entity_poly.pdbx_strand_id
1 'polypeptide(L)' 'MLSNKVLTHIYRGRDQARKGQGCRVLVRGNKNRCLVEFTDGFRLMTNRNTLRTIKPTKSARLR' A
#
# COMPACT_ATOMS: atom_id res chain seq x y z
N MET A 1 -4.78 -19.98 -5.38
CA MET A 1 -5.77 -19.02 -4.83
C MET A 1 -5.19 -17.61 -4.88
N LEU A 2 -5.41 -16.88 -5.96
CA LEU A 2 -5.00 -15.47 -6.06
C LEU A 2 -5.96 -14.65 -5.19
N SER A 3 -5.57 -14.40 -3.93
CA SER A 3 -6.30 -13.50 -3.04
C SER A 3 -6.48 -12.14 -3.73
N ASN A 4 -7.72 -11.74 -3.98
CA ASN A 4 -8.05 -10.40 -4.47
C ASN A 4 -7.65 -9.36 -3.42
N LYS A 5 -6.41 -8.88 -3.47
CA LYS A 5 -5.89 -7.86 -2.55
C LYS A 5 -6.15 -6.49 -3.13
N VAL A 6 -7.05 -5.74 -2.51
CA VAL A 6 -7.30 -4.33 -2.83
C VAL A 6 -6.05 -3.52 -2.48
N LEU A 7 -5.40 -2.99 -3.50
CA LEU A 7 -4.26 -2.08 -3.35
C LEU A 7 -4.77 -0.72 -2.88
N THR A 8 -4.20 -0.22 -1.80
CA THR A 8 -4.65 1.04 -1.18
C THR A 8 -3.60 2.14 -1.27
N HIS A 9 -2.32 1.76 -1.34
CA HIS A 9 -1.21 2.70 -1.31
C HIS A 9 -0.11 2.30 -2.31
N ILE A 10 0.69 3.27 -2.74
CA ILE A 10 1.93 3.06 -3.50
C ILE A 10 3.10 3.29 -2.57
N TYR A 11 4.03 2.34 -2.54
CA TYR A 11 5.28 2.48 -1.79
C TYR A 11 6.25 3.41 -2.54
N ARG A 12 6.74 4.46 -1.87
CA ARG A 12 7.68 5.45 -2.42
C ARG A 12 9.04 5.50 -1.72
N GLY A 13 9.31 4.58 -0.79
CA GLY A 13 10.61 4.49 -0.14
C GLY A 13 11.73 4.28 -1.16
N ARG A 14 12.84 5.01 -1.01
CA ARG A 14 14.03 4.87 -1.88
C ARG A 14 14.92 3.71 -1.44
N ASP A 15 14.80 3.31 -0.18
CA ASP A 15 15.69 2.36 0.49
C ASP A 15 15.42 0.89 0.12
N GLN A 16 14.39 0.63 -0.69
CA GLN A 16 14.07 -0.71 -1.17
C GLN A 16 13.77 -0.71 -2.66
N ALA A 17 14.16 -1.78 -3.35
CA ALA A 17 13.89 -2.06 -4.77
C ALA A 17 12.39 -2.30 -5.09
N ARG A 18 11.50 -1.66 -4.33
CA ARG A 18 10.04 -1.81 -4.35
C ARG A 18 9.32 -0.47 -4.56
N LYS A 19 10.09 0.59 -4.84
CA LYS A 19 9.56 1.93 -5.15
C LYS A 19 8.61 1.85 -6.35
N GLY A 20 7.43 2.43 -6.19
CA GLY A 20 6.37 2.44 -7.21
C GLY A 20 5.40 1.26 -7.13
N GLN A 21 5.68 0.24 -6.33
CA GLN A 21 4.79 -0.91 -6.21
C GLN A 21 3.55 -0.59 -5.36
N GLY A 22 2.42 -1.17 -5.76
CA GLY A 22 1.18 -1.13 -5.01
C GLY A 22 1.26 -2.02 -3.77
N CYS A 23 0.75 -1.53 -2.66
CA CYS A 23 0.70 -2.24 -1.40
C CYS A 23 -0.62 -1.98 -0.66
N ARG A 24 -0.92 -2.87 0.27
CA ARG A 24 -2.03 -2.73 1.22
C ARG A 24 -1.47 -2.56 2.62
N VAL A 25 -1.98 -1.59 3.37
CA VAL A 25 -1.68 -1.48 4.80
C VAL A 25 -2.45 -2.55 5.55
N LEU A 26 -1.75 -3.42 6.27
CA LEU A 26 -2.33 -4.46 7.12
C LEU A 26 -2.59 -3.94 8.54
N VAL A 27 -1.58 -3.29 9.13
CA VAL A 27 -1.62 -2.83 10.52
C VAL A 27 -0.98 -1.44 10.61
N ARG A 28 -1.56 -0.56 11.43
CA ARG A 28 -0.95 0.72 11.80
C ARG A 28 -0.39 0.57 13.22
N GLY A 29 0.91 0.78 13.36
CA GLY A 29 1.58 0.76 14.65
C GLY A 29 1.58 2.12 15.34
N ASN A 30 2.32 2.22 16.45
CA ASN A 30 2.49 3.49 17.16
C ASN A 30 3.36 4.47 16.35
N LYS A 31 2.98 5.75 16.35
CA LYS A 31 3.53 6.82 15.50
C LYS A 31 3.48 6.43 14.03
N ASN A 32 4.44 6.86 13.22
CA ASN A 32 4.36 6.70 11.77
C ASN A 32 4.68 5.27 11.28
N ARG A 33 4.75 4.25 12.14
CA ARG A 33 5.02 2.87 11.72
C ARG A 33 3.75 2.18 11.18
N CYS A 34 3.90 1.38 10.14
CA CYS A 34 2.84 0.53 9.59
C CYS A 34 3.41 -0.73 8.94
N LEU A 35 2.63 -1.81 8.97
CA LEU A 35 2.91 -3.04 8.23
C LEU A 35 2.14 -2.99 6.92
N VAL A 36 2.86 -3.14 5.81
CA VAL A 36 2.27 -3.25 4.47
C VAL A 36 2.51 -4.62 3.88
N GLU A 37 1.61 -5.03 3.00
CA GLU A 37 1.71 -6.26 2.22
C GLU A 37 1.61 -5.92 0.73
N PHE A 38 2.55 -6.44 -0.04
CA PHE A 38 2.62 -6.26 -1.48
C PHE A 38 1.85 -7.35 -2.22
N THR A 39 1.72 -7.21 -3.54
CA THR A 39 1.02 -8.15 -4.42
C THR A 39 1.60 -9.56 -4.38
N ASP A 40 2.93 -9.67 -4.21
CA ASP A 40 3.69 -10.91 -4.08
C ASP A 40 3.55 -11.57 -2.70
N GLY A 41 2.79 -10.97 -1.77
CA GLY A 41 2.62 -11.48 -0.41
C GLY A 41 3.75 -11.09 0.55
N PHE A 42 4.77 -10.38 0.06
CA PHE A 42 5.83 -9.83 0.90
C PHE A 42 5.27 -8.82 1.89
N ARG A 43 5.72 -8.90 3.15
CA ARG A 43 5.32 -7.99 4.23
C ARG A 43 6.49 -7.14 4.66
N LEU A 44 6.24 -5.84 4.79
CA LEU A 44 7.26 -4.87 5.16
C LEU A 44 6.75 -3.93 6.24
N MET A 45 7.56 -3.76 7.28
CA MET A 45 7.33 -2.70 8.26
C MET A 45 7.97 -1.41 7.73
N THR A 46 7.16 -0.39 7.47
CA THR A 46 7.61 0.88 6.91
C THR A 46 7.00 2.07 7.64
N ASN A 47 7.55 3.25 7.36
CA ASN A 47 6.97 4.52 7.76
C ASN A 47 5.80 4.90 6.83
N ARG A 48 4.68 5.38 7.39
CA ARG A 48 3.51 5.88 6.65
C ARG A 48 3.86 7.01 5.69
N ASN A 49 4.88 7.80 6.00
CA ASN A 49 5.33 8.90 5.15
C ASN A 49 5.91 8.42 3.82
N THR A 50 6.32 7.15 3.72
CA THR A 50 6.78 6.56 2.46
C THR A 50 5.64 6.00 1.63
N LEU A 51 4.39 6.04 2.11
CA LEU A 51 3.21 5.55 1.42
C LEU A 51 2.42 6.69 0.80
N ARG A 52 1.98 6.51 -0.44
CA ARG A 52 1.07 7.43 -1.12
C ARG A 52 -0.28 6.75 -1.32
N THR A 53 -1.35 7.32 -0.78
CA THR A 53 -2.70 6.77 -0.97
C THR A 53 -3.09 6.80 -2.43
N ILE A 54 -3.59 5.66 -2.92
CA ILE A 54 -4.24 5.55 -4.22
C ILE A 54 -5.66 6.03 -3.98
N LYS A 55 -6.01 7.21 -4.48
CA LYS A 55 -7.42 7.62 -4.47
C LYS A 55 -8.15 6.61 -5.35
N PRO A 56 -9.21 5.94 -4.86
CA PRO A 56 -10.08 5.23 -5.76
C PRO A 56 -10.57 6.28 -6.74
N THR A 57 -10.23 6.12 -8.01
CA THR A 57 -10.86 6.87 -9.09
C THR A 57 -12.35 6.73 -8.80
N LYS A 58 -13.05 7.84 -8.51
CA LYS A 58 -14.51 7.80 -8.38
C LYS A 58 -14.99 7.28 -9.73
N SER A 59 -15.23 5.97 -9.83
CA SER A 59 -15.89 5.38 -10.99
C SER A 59 -17.14 6.19 -11.15
N ALA A 60 -17.20 6.88 -12.29
CA ALA A 60 -18.21 7.87 -12.60
C ALA A 60 -19.56 7.33 -12.12
N ARG A 61 -20.19 8.09 -11.23
CA ARG A 61 -21.52 7.79 -10.71
C ARG A 61 -22.41 7.59 -11.95
N LEU A 62 -22.68 6.35 -12.33
CA LEU A 62 -23.67 5.99 -13.34
C LEU A 62 -24.96 6.66 -12.90
N ARG A 63 -25.32 7.72 -13.62
CA ARG A 63 -26.58 8.45 -13.52
C ARG A 63 -27.34 8.19 -14.80
#